data_AF-A0A1N6G172-F1
#
_entry.id   AF-A0A1N6G172-F1
#
_cell.length_a   1.000
_cell.length_b   1.000
_cell.length_c   1.000
_cell.angle_alpha   90.00
_cell.angle_beta   90.00
_cell.angle_gamma   90.00
#
_symmetry.space_group_name_H-M   'P 1'
#
loop_
_entity.id
_entity.type
_entity.pdbx_description
1 polymer ?
#
loop_
_entity_poly.entity_id
_entity_poly.type
_entity_poly.pdbx_seq_one_letter_code
_entity_poly.pdbx_strand_id
1 'polypeptide(L)'
;MGLTPLPQFENEIPETVVFWNIETGELQGQGVDWVRPLIEEAKRQGSLTSSKGEVVQIDDPLKSSTQLSMILSQRYWVSPQPVEAPEDPQSGSLQ
;
A
#
# COMPACT_ATOMS: atom_id res chain seq x y z
N MET A 1 -3.81 -4.45 4.18
CA MET A 1 -4.73 -3.38 3.74
C MET A 1 -5.41 -3.79 2.45
N GLY A 2 -6.71 -3.56 2.36
CA GLY A 2 -7.48 -3.74 1.11
C GLY A 2 -7.39 -2.49 0.25
N LEU A 3 -7.28 -2.68 -1.06
CA LEU A 3 -7.13 -1.62 -2.06
C LEU A 3 -8.21 -1.80 -3.12
N THR A 4 -9.20 -0.91 -3.11
CA THR A 4 -10.27 -0.89 -4.11
C THR A 4 -9.96 0.22 -5.13
N PRO A 5 -9.91 -0.04 -6.44
CA PRO A 5 -9.61 0.96 -7.45
C PRO A 5 -10.58 2.14 -7.37
N LEU A 6 -10.11 3.34 -7.68
CA LEU A 6 -11.03 4.46 -7.90
C LEU A 6 -11.84 4.21 -9.18
N PRO A 7 -13.07 4.76 -9.30
CA PRO A 7 -13.97 4.49 -10.43
C PRO A 7 -13.34 4.67 -11.82
N GLN A 8 -12.46 5.66 -11.97
CA GLN A 8 -11.76 5.92 -13.25
C GLN A 8 -10.72 4.86 -13.63
N PHE A 9 -10.31 3.99 -12.70
CA PHE A 9 -9.31 2.95 -12.90
C PHE A 9 -9.85 1.51 -12.76
N GLU A 10 -11.15 1.32 -12.49
CA GLU A 10 -11.77 0.00 -12.23
C GLU A 10 -11.53 -1.03 -13.36
N ASN A 11 -11.33 -0.57 -14.60
CA ASN A 11 -11.06 -1.44 -15.75
C ASN A 11 -9.56 -1.64 -16.04
N GLU A 12 -8.67 -0.91 -15.36
CA GLU A 12 -7.21 -0.93 -15.60
C GLU A 12 -6.44 -1.68 -14.52
N ILE A 13 -6.91 -1.60 -13.27
CA ILE A 13 -6.25 -2.20 -12.11
C ILE A 13 -7.28 -2.96 -11.26
N PRO A 14 -6.92 -4.12 -10.68
CA PRO A 14 -7.86 -4.92 -9.91
C PRO A 14 -8.01 -4.44 -8.47
N GLU A 15 -9.13 -4.79 -7.84
CA GLU A 15 -9.20 -4.83 -6.38
C GLU A 15 -8.22 -5.85 -5.82
N THR A 16 -7.48 -5.46 -4.79
CA THR A 16 -6.39 -6.29 -4.28
C THR A 16 -6.11 -6.08 -2.80
N VAL A 17 -5.27 -6.94 -2.24
CA VAL A 17 -4.81 -6.87 -0.84
C VAL A 17 -3.29 -6.83 -0.83
N VAL A 18 -2.76 -5.91 -0.03
CA VAL A 18 -1.33 -5.79 0.24
C VAL A 18 -1.08 -5.79 1.73
N PHE A 19 -0.12 -6.59 2.16
CA PHE A 19 0.42 -6.56 3.52
C PHE A 19 1.65 -5.67 3.51
N TRP A 20 1.69 -4.72 4.44
CA TRP A 20 2.79 -3.79 4.57
C TRP A 20 3.32 -3.84 5.99
N ASN A 21 4.62 -4.09 6.12
CA ASN A 21 5.35 -4.00 7.37
C ASN A 21 6.08 -2.65 7.40
N ILE A 22 5.66 -1.75 8.27
CA ILE A 22 6.26 -0.41 8.41
C ILE A 22 7.70 -0.46 8.97
N GLU A 23 8.00 -1.42 9.84
CA GLU A 23 9.32 -1.54 10.47
C GLU A 23 10.38 -1.98 9.48
N THR A 24 10.06 -2.95 8.61
CA THR A 24 10.98 -3.44 7.57
C THR A 24 10.84 -2.68 6.26
N GLY A 25 9.70 -2.04 6.01
CA GLY A 25 9.33 -1.46 4.72
C GLY A 25 8.90 -2.52 3.69
N GLU A 26 8.66 -3.76 4.13
CA GLU A 26 8.36 -4.85 3.22
C GLU A 26 6.88 -4.84 2.79
N LEU A 27 6.65 -5.12 1.50
CA LEU A 27 5.33 -5.32 0.91
C LEU A 27 5.18 -6.77 0.47
N GLN A 28 4.09 -7.41 0.89
CA GLN A 28 3.74 -8.78 0.55
C GLN A 28 2.29 -8.89 0.06
N GLY A 29 1.97 -9.98 -0.63
CA GLY A 29 0.62 -10.26 -1.14
C GLY A 29 0.46 -10.04 -2.65
N GLN A 30 -0.73 -10.35 -3.16
CA GLN A 30 -1.01 -10.36 -4.60
C GLN A 30 -1.04 -8.95 -5.23
N GLY A 31 -1.30 -7.91 -4.42
CA GLY A 31 -1.36 -6.54 -4.91
C GLY A 31 -0.02 -5.83 -5.03
N VAL A 32 1.08 -6.46 -4.62
CA VAL A 32 2.40 -5.82 -4.57
C VAL A 32 2.86 -5.37 -5.95
N ASP A 33 2.59 -6.15 -6.99
CA ASP A 33 2.99 -5.83 -8.37
C ASP A 33 2.27 -4.58 -8.91
N TRP A 34 1.08 -4.27 -8.39
CA TRP A 34 0.32 -3.07 -8.73
C TRP A 34 0.71 -1.85 -7.92
N VAL A 35 1.15 -2.06 -6.67
CA VAL A 35 1.51 -0.99 -5.73
C VAL A 35 2.95 -0.53 -5.91
N ARG A 36 3.89 -1.47 -6.11
CA ARG A 36 5.32 -1.19 -6.19
C ARG A 36 5.67 -0.15 -7.27
N PRO A 37 5.09 -0.20 -8.49
CA PRO A 37 5.34 0.83 -9.50
C PRO A 37 4.89 2.23 -9.07
N LEU A 38 3.79 2.36 -8.32
CA LEU A 38 3.29 3.64 -7.83
C LEU A 38 4.24 4.27 -6.81
N ILE A 39 4.83 3.43 -5.97
CA ILE A 39 5.80 3.86 -4.96
C ILE A 39 7.11 4.31 -5.62
N GLU A 40 7.62 3.54 -6.57
CA GLU A 40 8.84 3.91 -7.30
C GLU A 40 8.64 5.17 -8.16
N GLU A 41 7.45 5.32 -8.75
CA GLU A 41 7.07 6.57 -9.44
C GLU A 41 7.11 7.77 -8.49
N ALA A 42 6.46 7.67 -7.33
CA ALA A 42 6.40 8.76 -6.36
C ALA A 42 7.79 9.12 -5.82
N LYS A 43 8.65 8.12 -5.56
CA LYS A 43 10.05 8.34 -5.18
C LYS A 43 10.82 9.07 -6.28
N ARG A 44 10.62 8.70 -7.54
CA ARG A 44 11.27 9.37 -8.68
C ARG A 44 10.79 10.82 -8.86
N GLN A 45 9.52 11.09 -8.59
CA GLN A 45 8.98 12.46 -8.60
C GLN A 45 9.52 13.31 -7.43
N GLY A 46 9.87 12.67 -6.31
CA GLY A 46 10.47 13.30 -5.12
C GLY A 46 9.49 14.12 -4.29
N SER A 47 8.33 14.50 -4.83
CA SER A 47 7.26 15.17 -4.09
C SER A 47 5.88 14.90 -4.70
N LEU A 48 4.85 15.00 -3.88
CA LEU A 48 3.44 14.89 -4.26
C LEU A 48 2.64 16.05 -3.69
N THR A 49 1.61 16.49 -4.41
CA THR A 49 0.67 17.49 -3.92
C THR A 49 -0.46 16.80 -3.16
N SER A 50 -0.66 17.18 -1.90
CA SER A 50 -1.77 16.70 -1.08
C SER A 50 -3.11 17.22 -1.60
N SER A 51 -4.22 16.62 -1.17
CA SER A 51 -5.57 17.09 -1.50
C SER A 51 -5.86 18.52 -1.01
N LYS A 52 -5.05 19.07 -0.10
CA LYS A 52 -5.12 20.45 0.40
C LYS A 52 -4.25 21.42 -0.41
N GLY A 53 -3.56 20.95 -1.44
CA GLY A 53 -2.64 21.74 -2.26
C GLY A 53 -1.23 21.88 -1.68
N GLU A 54 -0.91 21.17 -0.59
CA GLU A 54 0.40 21.22 0.05
C GLU A 54 1.38 20.27 -0.66
N VAL A 55 2.60 20.74 -0.96
CA VAL A 55 3.64 19.89 -1.53
C VAL A 55 4.30 19.10 -0.40
N VAL A 56 4.21 17.78 -0.48
CA VAL A 56 4.80 16.82 0.47
C VAL A 56 5.99 16.16 -0.20
N GLN A 57 7.16 16.22 0.45
CA GLN A 57 8.36 15.51 -0.01
C GLN A 57 8.19 14.00 0.21
N ILE A 58 8.55 13.22 -0.81
CA ILE A 58 8.54 11.76 -0.79
C ILE A 58 9.98 11.30 -0.70
N ASP A 59 10.35 10.71 0.45
CA ASP A 59 11.70 10.26 0.74
C ASP A 59 11.72 8.73 0.88
N ASP A 60 11.21 8.22 2.00
CA ASP A 60 10.96 6.79 2.20
C ASP A 60 9.47 6.51 2.50
N PRO A 61 8.64 6.37 1.44
CA PRO A 61 7.21 6.15 1.62
C PRO A 61 6.89 4.82 2.32
N LEU A 62 7.78 3.82 2.28
CA LEU A 62 7.57 2.53 2.94
C LEU A 62 7.81 2.59 4.45
N LYS A 63 8.32 3.71 4.97
CA LYS A 63 8.47 4.00 6.41
C LYS A 63 7.45 5.00 6.93
N SER A 64 6.60 5.55 6.07
CA SER A 64 5.62 6.57 6.44
C SER A 64 4.22 6.18 5.97
N SER A 65 3.34 5.85 6.91
CA SER A 65 1.95 5.49 6.61
C SER A 65 1.22 6.61 5.88
N THR A 66 1.54 7.86 6.21
CA THR A 66 1.01 9.05 5.54
C THR A 66 1.45 9.09 4.08
N GLN A 67 2.75 8.97 3.80
CA GLN A 67 3.25 9.03 2.42
C GLN A 67 2.73 7.86 1.59
N LEU A 68 2.76 6.64 2.15
CA LEU A 68 2.22 5.47 1.46
C LEU A 68 0.73 5.63 1.15
N SER A 69 -0.07 6.09 2.13
CA SER A 69 -1.50 6.33 1.93
C SER A 69 -1.75 7.39 0.87
N MET A 70 -0.96 8.47 0.86
CA MET A 70 -1.06 9.52 -0.18
C MET A 70 -0.76 8.97 -1.57
N ILE A 71 0.27 8.14 -1.72
CA ILE A 71 0.62 7.50 -3.00
C ILE A 71 -0.52 6.61 -3.47
N LEU A 72 -1.01 5.72 -2.59
CA LEU A 72 -2.06 4.77 -2.92
C LEU A 72 -3.39 5.46 -3.24
N SER A 73 -3.71 6.55 -2.53
CA SER A 73 -4.95 7.31 -2.72
C SER A 73 -5.06 7.98 -4.09
N GLN A 74 -3.99 8.02 -4.88
CA GLN A 74 -4.06 8.49 -6.27
C GLN A 74 -4.80 7.51 -7.18
N ARG A 75 -4.86 6.22 -6.83
CA ARG A 75 -5.46 5.18 -7.67
C ARG A 75 -6.42 4.24 -6.94
N TYR A 76 -6.34 4.16 -5.62
CA TYR A 76 -7.15 3.25 -4.80
C TYR A 76 -7.80 3.99 -3.63
N TRP A 77 -8.99 3.54 -3.24
CA TRP A 77 -9.43 3.68 -1.86
C TRP A 77 -8.71 2.66 -0.99
N VAL A 78 -8.11 3.13 0.10
CA VAL A 78 -7.34 2.30 1.03
C VAL A 78 -8.22 1.97 2.23
N SER A 79 -8.45 0.68 2.45
CA SER A 79 -9.14 0.15 3.63
C SER A 79 -8.11 -0.51 4.56
N PRO A 80 -7.81 0.08 5.73
CA PRO A 80 -6.99 -0.60 6.73
C PRO A 80 -7.77 -1.81 7.23
N GLN A 81 -7.24 -3.00 6.96
CA GLN A 81 -7.75 -4.24 7.50
C GLN A 81 -6.87 -4.59 8.71
N PRO A 82 -7.46 -4.87 9.88
CA PRO A 82 -6.70 -5.49 10.97
C PRO A 82 -6.17 -6.81 10.44
N VAL A 83 -4.85 -6.96 10.44
CA VAL A 83 -4.24 -8.27 10.25
C VAL A 83 -4.45 -9.02 11.56
N GLU A 84 -5.28 -10.07 11.56
CA GLU A 84 -5.15 -11.09 12.59
C GLU A 84 -3.68 -11.53 12.56
N ALA A 85 -3.05 -11.58 13.74
CA ALA A 85 -1.63 -11.92 13.87
C ALA A 85 -1.31 -13.14 13.00
N PRO A 86 -0.14 -13.21 12.35
CA PRO A 86 0.22 -14.38 11.56
C PRO A 86 -0.02 -15.61 12.43
N GLU A 87 -0.91 -16.50 11.96
CA GLU A 87 -1.16 -17.76 12.64
C GLU A 87 0.20 -18.43 12.81
N ASP A 88 0.60 -18.64 14.06
CA ASP A 88 1.87 -19.24 14.43
C ASP A 88 2.05 -20.52 13.59
N PRO A 89 3.12 -20.68 12.77
CA PRO A 89 3.32 -21.89 11.97
C PRO A 89 3.59 -23.15 12.83
N GLN A 90 3.42 -23.08 14.15
CA GLN A 90 3.36 -24.23 15.05
C GLN A 90 1.91 -24.64 15.39
N SER A 91 1.11 -24.98 14.38
CA SER A 91 -0.03 -25.89 14.55
C SER A 91 -0.09 -26.90 13.42
N GLY A 92 1.08 -27.45 13.09
CA GLY A 92 1.18 -28.78 12.49
C GLY A 92 1.40 -29.82 13.59
N SER A 93 0.51 -30.81 13.63
CA SER A 93 0.57 -32.06 14.42
C SER A 93 -0.13 -32.03 15.79
N LEU A 94 -1.40 -32.44 15.79
CA LEU A 94 -1.88 -33.57 16.59
C LEU A 94 -3.34 -33.86 16.19
N GLN A 95 -3.52 -34.78 15.24
CA GLN A 95 -4.47 -35.89 15.34
C GLN A 95 -4.25 -36.88 14.20
#